data_AF-A0A6V7IPP5-F1
#
_entry.id   AF-A0A6V7IPP5-F1
#
_cell.length_a   1.000
_cell.length_b   1.000
_cell.length_c   1.000
_cell.angle_alpha   90.00
_cell.angle_beta   90.00
_cell.angle_gamma   90.00
#
_symmetry.space_group_name_H-M   'P 1'
#
loop_
_entity.id
_entity.type
_entity.pdbx_description
1 polymer ?
#
loop_
_entity_poly.entity_id
_entity_poly.type
_entity_poly.pdbx_seq_one_letter_code
_entity_poly.pdbx_strand_id
1 'polypeptide(L)'
;AWMLYFLECPYHTQAVKNILVNWTATYRRDSDIVAPYERWQYYDPRVTQIPQTFNYAANKTKKVAWFVSNCHPRNQRMQYAKELSKHIQVDIYGACGSLRCSRSQAQTCFEMLDDDYKFYLAFENSNCRDYITEKFFVNGLG
;
A
#
# COMPACT_ATOMS: atom_id res chain seq x y z
N ALA A 1 -23.95 18.20 -14.55
CA ALA A 1 -22.76 18.47 -13.71
C ALA A 1 -21.71 17.41 -14.01
N TRP A 2 -20.43 17.75 -13.96
CA TRP A 2 -19.30 16.86 -14.27
C TRP A 2 -18.50 16.51 -13.01
N MET A 3 -18.08 15.26 -12.90
CA MET A 3 -17.31 14.75 -11.76
C MET A 3 -15.93 14.26 -12.21
N LEU A 4 -14.89 14.67 -11.49
CA LEU A 4 -13.52 14.19 -11.67
C LEU A 4 -13.26 13.04 -10.68
N TYR A 5 -13.03 11.83 -11.19
CA TYR A 5 -12.76 10.67 -10.35
C TYR A 5 -11.33 10.16 -10.54
N PHE A 6 -10.54 10.15 -9.46
CA PHE A 6 -9.17 9.63 -9.47
C PHE A 6 -8.80 8.94 -8.16
N LEU A 7 -8.35 7.68 -8.27
CA LEU A 7 -7.76 6.94 -7.16
C LEU A 7 -6.21 6.97 -7.18
N GLU A 8 -5.61 7.20 -8.34
CA GLU A 8 -4.15 7.28 -8.47
C GLU A 8 -3.64 8.70 -8.17
N CYS A 9 -2.39 8.82 -7.74
CA CYS A 9 -1.81 10.11 -7.42
C CYS A 9 -1.60 11.00 -8.65
N PRO A 10 -1.53 12.35 -8.48
CA PRO A 10 -1.37 13.28 -9.59
C PRO A 10 -0.13 13.02 -10.46
N TYR A 11 0.95 12.48 -9.89
CA TYR A 11 2.18 12.21 -10.65
C TYR A 11 2.08 10.99 -11.58
N HIS A 12 1.11 10.11 -11.33
CA HIS A 12 0.84 8.92 -12.13
C HIS A 12 -0.53 8.98 -12.84
N THR A 13 -1.17 10.15 -12.81
CA THR A 13 -2.43 10.42 -13.49
C THR A 13 -2.19 11.33 -14.70
N GLN A 14 -2.95 11.13 -15.78
CA GLN A 14 -2.86 12.01 -16.94
C GLN A 14 -3.32 13.43 -16.56
N ALA A 15 -2.56 14.43 -16.99
CA ALA A 15 -2.91 15.82 -16.77
C ALA A 15 -4.22 16.14 -17.49
N VAL A 16 -5.21 16.62 -16.75
CA VAL A 16 -6.49 17.01 -17.34
C VAL A 16 -6.50 18.52 -17.51
N LYS A 17 -6.52 18.97 -18.76
CA LYS A 17 -6.54 20.40 -19.13
C LYS A 17 -7.89 20.77 -19.72
N ASN A 18 -8.35 21.99 -19.43
CA ASN A 18 -9.55 22.59 -20.02
C ASN A 18 -10.84 21.76 -19.85
N ILE A 19 -11.02 21.14 -18.68
CA ILE A 19 -12.26 20.45 -18.35
C ILE A 19 -13.10 21.27 -17.39
N LEU A 20 -14.42 21.22 -17.59
CA LEU A 20 -15.39 21.73 -16.64
C LEU A 20 -15.58 20.64 -15.57
N VAL A 21 -15.18 20.91 -14.33
CA VAL A 21 -15.39 20.01 -13.18
C VAL A 21 -16.27 20.74 -12.19
N ASN A 22 -17.38 20.10 -11.80
CA ASN A 22 -18.24 20.59 -10.72
C ASN A 22 -17.93 19.91 -9.39
N TRP A 23 -17.52 18.63 -9.43
CA TRP A 23 -17.32 17.78 -8.27
C TRP A 23 -16.06 16.94 -8.42
N THR A 24 -15.40 16.66 -7.31
CA THR A 24 -14.23 15.78 -7.23
C THR A 24 -14.55 14.57 -6.37
N ALA A 25 -14.16 13.40 -6.84
CA ALA A 25 -14.27 12.14 -6.13
C ALA A 25 -12.90 11.45 -6.13
N THR A 26 -12.10 11.68 -5.09
CA THR A 26 -10.72 11.15 -5.01
C THR A 26 -10.38 10.64 -3.62
N TYR A 27 -9.20 10.03 -3.47
CA TYR A 27 -8.70 9.62 -2.15
C TYR A 27 -8.42 10.78 -1.19
N ARG A 28 -8.30 12.02 -1.70
CA ARG A 28 -8.03 13.18 -0.83
C ARG A 28 -9.23 13.47 0.06
N ARG A 29 -8.95 13.79 1.32
CA ARG A 29 -10.00 14.08 2.32
C ARG A 29 -10.71 15.41 2.09
N ASP A 30 -10.21 16.25 1.18
CA ASP A 30 -10.83 17.52 0.77
C ASP A 30 -11.52 17.44 -0.60
N SER A 31 -11.73 16.24 -1.16
CA SER A 31 -12.63 16.04 -2.29
C SER A 31 -14.10 16.21 -1.88
N ASP A 32 -14.93 16.64 -2.82
CA ASP A 32 -16.38 16.78 -2.59
C ASP A 32 -17.03 15.45 -2.19
N ILE A 33 -16.55 14.35 -2.78
CA ILE A 33 -16.85 12.99 -2.38
C ILE A 33 -15.52 12.30 -2.05
N VAL A 34 -15.29 11.99 -0.78
CA VAL A 34 -14.06 11.31 -0.37
C VAL A 34 -14.18 9.82 -0.73
N ALA A 35 -13.35 9.37 -1.67
CA ALA A 35 -13.31 8.01 -2.21
C ALA A 35 -11.89 7.41 -2.04
N PRO A 36 -11.49 7.04 -0.80
CA PRO A 36 -10.22 6.38 -0.56
C PRO A 36 -10.30 4.91 -1.00
N TYR A 37 -9.14 4.24 -1.09
CA TYR A 37 -9.11 2.79 -1.35
C TYR A 37 -9.86 2.02 -0.27
N GLU A 38 -9.58 2.34 0.99
CA GLU A 38 -10.26 1.79 2.16
C GLU A 38 -10.25 2.84 3.28
N ARG A 39 -11.04 2.60 4.33
CA ARG A 39 -11.08 3.45 5.52
C ARG A 39 -11.04 2.61 6.78
N TRP A 40 -10.13 2.96 7.68
CA TRP A 40 -10.16 2.42 9.04
C TRP A 40 -11.34 2.97 9.84
N GLN A 41 -12.09 2.08 10.49
CA GLN A 41 -13.14 2.42 11.43
C GLN A 41 -13.18 1.43 12.58
N TYR A 42 -13.41 1.92 13.79
CA TYR A 42 -13.68 1.04 14.92
C TYR A 42 -15.01 0.33 14.72
N TYR A 43 -15.04 -0.97 15.01
CA TYR A 43 -16.29 -1.73 15.10
C TYR A 43 -17.13 -1.24 16.30
N ASP A 44 -16.50 -1.13 17.48
CA ASP A 44 -17.05 -0.45 18.66
C ASP A 44 -16.18 0.76 19.01
N PRO A 45 -16.68 2.01 18.88
CA PRO A 45 -15.91 3.21 19.20
C PRO A 45 -15.40 3.30 20.64
N ARG A 46 -15.94 2.49 21.56
CA ARG A 46 -15.52 2.43 22.96
C ARG A 46 -14.28 1.55 23.15
N VAL A 47 -13.98 0.69 22.18
CA VAL A 47 -12.85 -0.24 22.22
C VAL A 47 -11.80 0.24 21.22
N THR A 48 -10.91 1.11 21.69
CA THR A 48 -9.82 1.65 20.84
C THR A 48 -8.53 0.83 20.92
N GLN A 49 -8.46 -0.12 21.87
CA GLN A 49 -7.30 -0.98 22.11
C GLN A 49 -7.75 -2.32 22.70
N ILE A 50 -7.07 -3.39 22.27
CA ILE A 50 -7.23 -4.74 22.84
C ILE A 50 -5.88 -5.23 23.37
N PRO A 51 -5.87 -6.02 24.47
CA PRO A 51 -4.64 -6.66 24.95
C PRO A 51 -3.98 -7.50 23.86
N GLN A 52 -2.68 -7.31 23.65
CA GLN A 52 -1.90 -8.10 22.70
C GLN A 52 -1.48 -9.39 23.39
N THR A 53 -2.31 -10.44 23.26
CA THR A 53 -2.10 -11.72 23.93
C THR A 53 -1.22 -12.69 23.13
N PHE A 54 -0.84 -12.32 21.91
CA PHE A 54 -0.10 -13.17 20.99
C PHE A 54 1.07 -12.44 20.34
N ASN A 55 2.11 -13.21 20.02
CA ASN A 55 3.29 -12.71 19.33
C ASN A 55 3.12 -12.92 17.81
N TYR A 56 2.76 -11.85 17.10
CA TYR A 56 2.62 -11.85 15.63
C TYR A 56 3.90 -12.24 14.88
N ALA A 57 5.07 -12.23 15.54
CA ALA A 57 6.34 -12.63 14.95
C ALA A 57 6.76 -14.05 15.34
N ALA A 58 5.94 -14.78 16.12
CA ALA A 58 6.21 -16.16 16.49
C ALA A 58 6.24 -17.05 15.24
N ASN A 59 7.19 -17.98 15.19
CA ASN A 59 7.42 -18.93 14.08
C ASN A 59 7.78 -18.32 12.71
N LYS A 60 7.61 -17.01 12.52
CA LYS A 60 8.03 -16.29 11.32
C LYS A 60 9.56 -16.27 11.17
N THR A 61 10.06 -16.84 10.08
CA THR A 61 11.50 -16.95 9.82
C THR A 61 12.03 -15.77 9.01
N LYS A 62 11.27 -15.33 8.00
CA LYS A 62 11.64 -14.24 7.08
C LYS A 62 11.37 -12.88 7.73
N LYS A 63 12.15 -11.87 7.34
CA LYS A 63 12.16 -10.57 8.03
C LYS A 63 11.22 -9.58 7.37
N VAL A 64 11.50 -9.19 6.14
CA VAL A 64 10.77 -8.13 5.45
C VAL A 64 10.39 -8.59 4.05
N ALA A 65 9.12 -8.43 3.67
CA ALA A 65 8.66 -8.61 2.30
C ALA A 65 8.28 -7.26 1.67
N TRP A 66 8.47 -7.16 0.36
CA TRP A 66 7.99 -6.02 -0.41
C TRP A 66 7.49 -6.43 -1.79
N PHE A 67 6.26 -6.07 -2.13
CA PHE A 67 5.66 -6.34 -3.42
C PHE A 67 5.63 -5.06 -4.26
N VAL A 68 6.40 -5.05 -5.36
CA VAL A 68 6.60 -3.85 -6.16
C VAL A 68 6.75 -4.15 -7.65
N SER A 69 5.95 -3.47 -8.47
CA SER A 69 5.96 -3.57 -9.93
C SER A 69 6.37 -2.27 -10.64
N ASN A 70 6.20 -1.12 -9.99
CA ASN A 70 6.65 0.17 -10.54
C ASN A 70 8.06 0.52 -10.02
N CYS A 71 9.06 0.36 -10.88
CA CYS A 71 10.48 0.56 -10.55
C CYS A 71 10.95 2.01 -10.71
N HIS A 72 10.08 2.89 -11.24
CA HIS A 72 10.34 4.31 -11.43
C HIS A 72 9.31 5.14 -10.66
N PRO A 73 9.26 5.01 -9.32
CA PRO A 73 8.34 5.79 -8.50
C PRO A 73 8.73 7.27 -8.46
N ARG A 74 7.79 8.10 -8.03
CA ARG A 74 7.99 9.54 -7.79
C ARG A 74 8.34 9.82 -6.32
N ASN A 75 9.06 8.89 -5.71
CA ASN A 75 9.63 9.00 -4.37
C ASN A 75 10.87 8.11 -4.23
N GLN A 76 11.42 8.02 -3.02
CA GLN A 76 12.69 7.32 -2.75
C GLN A 76 12.50 5.88 -2.25
N ARG A 77 11.33 5.26 -2.46
CA ARG A 77 11.03 3.93 -1.89
C ARG A 77 12.00 2.83 -2.37
N MET A 78 12.49 2.92 -3.61
CA MET A 78 13.46 1.95 -4.15
C MET A 78 14.81 2.09 -3.44
N GLN A 79 15.28 3.34 -3.24
CA GLN A 79 16.52 3.62 -2.52
C GLN A 79 16.40 3.15 -1.07
N TYR A 80 15.28 3.46 -0.40
CA TYR A 80 15.03 3.03 0.96
C TYR A 80 15.08 1.50 1.09
N ALA A 81 14.33 0.77 0.26
CA ALA A 81 14.32 -0.68 0.32
C ALA A 81 15.71 -1.27 0.05
N LYS A 82 16.45 -0.73 -0.92
CA LYS A 82 17.81 -1.18 -1.25
C LYS A 82 18.79 -0.93 -0.10
N GLU A 83 18.70 0.22 0.58
CA GLU A 83 19.53 0.49 1.75
C GLU A 83 19.15 -0.43 2.92
N LEU A 84 17.85 -0.63 3.16
CA LEU A 84 17.38 -1.56 4.18
C LEU A 84 17.88 -3.00 3.94
N SER A 85 17.88 -3.46 2.68
CA SER A 85 18.39 -4.78 2.28
C SER A 85 19.86 -5.03 2.65
N LYS A 86 20.65 -3.97 2.92
CA LYS A 86 22.05 -4.13 3.38
C LYS A 86 22.15 -4.51 4.85
N HIS A 87 21.10 -4.26 5.63
CA HIS A 87 21.10 -4.41 7.09
C HIS A 87 20.19 -5.54 7.58
N ILE A 88 19.15 -5.89 6.82
CA ILE A 88 18.21 -6.96 7.14
C ILE A 88 17.77 -7.65 5.85
N GLN A 89 17.37 -8.92 5.94
CA GLN A 89 16.78 -9.63 4.80
C GLN A 89 15.50 -8.91 4.34
N VAL A 90 15.52 -8.44 3.09
CA VAL A 90 14.35 -7.84 2.42
C VAL A 90 14.11 -8.61 1.13
N ASP A 91 13.01 -9.34 1.09
CA ASP A 91 12.59 -10.13 -0.06
C ASP A 91 11.67 -9.28 -0.96
N ILE A 92 12.17 -8.95 -2.14
CA ILE A 92 11.49 -8.06 -3.09
C ILE A 92 10.82 -8.90 -4.18
N TYR A 93 9.49 -8.90 -4.20
CA TYR A 93 8.63 -9.57 -5.16
C TYR A 93 8.13 -8.62 -6.24
N GLY A 94 7.99 -9.13 -7.46
CA GLY A 94 7.41 -8.39 -8.58
C GLY A 94 8.45 -7.90 -9.57
N ALA A 95 8.07 -6.97 -10.45
CA ALA A 95 8.89 -6.57 -11.59
C ALA A 95 10.26 -5.99 -11.19
N CYS A 96 10.36 -5.38 -10.00
CA CYS A 96 11.55 -4.67 -9.54
C CYS A 96 12.45 -5.49 -8.61
N GLY A 97 12.13 -6.76 -8.38
CA GLY A 97 12.89 -7.67 -7.56
C GLY A 97 13.24 -8.98 -8.28
N SER A 98 14.02 -9.81 -7.60
CA SER A 98 14.40 -11.14 -8.07
C SER A 98 13.33 -12.21 -7.83
N LEU A 99 12.46 -11.99 -6.84
CA LEU A 99 11.39 -12.92 -6.50
C LEU A 99 10.13 -12.61 -7.31
N ARG A 100 9.37 -13.66 -7.62
CA ARG A 100 8.14 -13.55 -8.39
C ARG A 100 6.98 -14.06 -7.56
N CYS A 101 5.90 -13.31 -7.61
CA CYS A 101 4.58 -13.78 -7.26
C CYS A 101 3.70 -13.56 -8.49
N SER A 102 3.27 -14.63 -9.14
CA SER A 102 2.39 -14.52 -10.30
C SER A 102 1.00 -14.04 -9.87
N ARG A 103 0.29 -13.32 -10.73
CA ARG A 103 -1.09 -12.88 -10.42
C ARG A 103 -2.04 -14.05 -10.17
N SER A 104 -1.82 -15.19 -10.82
CA SER A 104 -2.58 -16.41 -10.59
C SER A 104 -2.34 -17.04 -9.22
N GLN A 105 -1.28 -16.64 -8.51
CA GLN A 105 -0.92 -17.10 -7.17
C GLN A 105 -1.00 -15.97 -6.14
N ALA A 106 -1.64 -14.85 -6.47
CA ALA A 106 -1.67 -13.65 -5.62
C ALA A 106 -2.15 -13.98 -4.20
N GLN A 107 -3.21 -14.78 -4.09
CA GLN A 107 -3.76 -15.21 -2.80
C GLN A 107 -2.71 -15.92 -1.93
N THR A 108 -2.07 -16.97 -2.46
CA THR A 108 -1.04 -17.73 -1.74
C THR A 108 0.16 -16.85 -1.37
N CYS A 109 0.52 -15.87 -2.20
CA CYS A 109 1.60 -14.95 -1.88
C CYS A 109 1.24 -13.96 -0.77
N PHE A 110 -0.03 -13.56 -0.67
CA PHE A 110 -0.50 -12.71 0.42
C PHE A 110 -0.59 -13.51 1.72
N GLU A 111 -1.09 -14.76 1.68
CA GLU A 111 -1.06 -15.67 2.85
C GLU A 111 0.37 -15.89 3.36
N MET A 112 1.35 -16.02 2.46
CA MET A 112 2.76 -16.12 2.83
C MET A 112 3.27 -14.88 3.60
N LEU A 113 2.72 -13.68 3.39
CA LEU A 113 3.10 -12.49 4.17
C LEU A 113 2.78 -12.71 5.66
N ASP A 114 1.63 -13.29 5.94
CA ASP A 114 1.16 -13.56 7.29
C ASP A 114 1.83 -14.75 7.93
N ASP A 115 2.26 -15.75 7.16
CA ASP A 115 2.87 -16.94 7.73
C ASP A 115 4.40 -16.79 7.91
N ASP A 116 5.07 -16.15 6.95
CA ASP A 116 6.53 -16.20 6.88
C ASP A 116 7.21 -14.91 7.35
N TYR A 117 6.58 -13.75 7.14
CA TYR A 117 7.24 -12.44 7.23
C TYR A 117 6.84 -11.63 8.46
N LYS A 118 7.84 -11.10 9.15
CA LYS A 118 7.63 -10.22 10.32
C LYS A 118 7.16 -8.83 9.95
N PHE A 119 7.59 -8.33 8.79
CA PHE A 119 7.28 -6.98 8.31
C PHE A 119 6.93 -6.99 6.82
N TYR A 120 6.04 -6.08 6.44
CA TYR A 120 5.70 -5.80 5.05
C TYR A 120 5.91 -4.32 4.76
N LEU A 121 6.54 -4.00 3.62
CA LEU A 121 6.74 -2.62 3.18
C LEU A 121 5.56 -2.14 2.31
N ALA A 122 4.63 -1.42 2.92
CA ALA A 122 3.46 -0.85 2.22
C ALA A 122 3.76 0.50 1.54
N PHE A 123 4.87 0.61 0.80
CA PHE A 123 5.29 1.89 0.21
C PHE A 123 4.47 2.28 -1.03
N GLU A 124 3.89 3.46 -0.98
CA GLU A 124 3.26 4.08 -2.15
C GLU A 124 4.26 4.50 -3.22
N ASN A 125 3.77 4.64 -4.45
CA ASN A 125 4.59 5.02 -5.60
C ASN A 125 5.01 6.51 -5.56
N SER A 126 4.38 7.32 -4.71
CA SER A 126 4.56 8.76 -4.61
C SER A 126 4.23 9.24 -3.19
N ASN A 127 4.82 10.37 -2.79
CA ASN A 127 4.49 11.01 -1.53
C ASN A 127 3.39 12.06 -1.76
N CYS A 128 2.14 11.62 -1.74
CA CYS A 128 0.97 12.48 -1.93
C CYS A 128 0.12 12.56 -0.67
N ARG A 129 -0.45 13.73 -0.40
CA ARG A 129 -1.30 13.96 0.78
C ARG A 129 -2.51 13.03 0.73
N ASP A 130 -2.73 12.28 1.81
CA ASP A 130 -3.84 11.32 1.99
C ASP A 130 -3.78 10.07 1.08
N TYR A 131 -2.69 9.87 0.33
CA TYR A 131 -2.56 8.75 -0.60
C TYR A 131 -2.15 7.47 0.16
N ILE A 132 -3.15 6.67 0.54
CA ILE A 132 -2.99 5.36 1.18
C ILE A 132 -3.87 4.37 0.41
N THR A 133 -3.26 3.30 -0.09
CA THR A 133 -3.89 2.39 -1.07
C THR A 133 -4.05 0.96 -0.56
N GLU A 134 -4.38 0.04 -1.48
CA GLU A 134 -4.44 -1.41 -1.22
C GLU A 134 -3.16 -1.95 -0.58
N LYS A 135 -2.00 -1.30 -0.79
CA LYS A 135 -0.73 -1.74 -0.21
C LYS A 135 -0.80 -1.75 1.31
N PHE A 136 -1.41 -0.74 1.92
CA PHE A 136 -1.56 -0.71 3.37
C PHE A 136 -2.75 -1.57 3.81
N PHE A 137 -3.92 -1.32 3.23
CA PHE A 137 -5.17 -1.88 3.75
C PHE A 137 -5.42 -3.34 3.38
N VAL A 138 -5.07 -3.75 2.16
CA VAL A 138 -5.35 -5.09 1.65
C VAL A 138 -4.14 -5.99 1.80
N ASN A 139 -2.94 -5.51 1.47
CA ASN A 139 -1.74 -6.36 1.51
C ASN A 139 -1.04 -6.35 2.88
N GLY A 140 -1.17 -5.26 3.65
CA GLY A 140 -0.44 -5.08 4.90
C GLY A 140 -1.26 -5.35 6.16
N LEU A 141 -2.59 -5.26 6.07
CA LEU A 141 -3.54 -5.50 7.16
C LEU A 141 -4.58 -6.59 6.84
N GLY A 142 -4.71 -6.96 5.56
CA GLY A 142 -5.70 -7.93 5.10
C GLY A 142 -5.23 -9.36 5.26
#